data_AF-A9A4U9-F1
#
_entry.id   AF-A9A4U9-F1
#
_cell.length_a   1.000
_cell.length_b   1.000
_cell.length_c   1.000
_cell.angle_alpha   90.00
_cell.angle_beta   90.00
_cell.angle_gamma   90.00
#
_symmetry.space_group_name_H-M   'P 1'
#
loop_
_entity.id
_entity.type
_entity.pdbx_description
1 polymer ?
#
loop_
_entity_poly.entity_id
_entity_poly.type
_entity_poly.pdbx_seq_one_letter_code
_entity_poly.pdbx_strand_id
1 'polypeptide(L)'
;MNTKVLLTATMLSVFFFGAIGAASVAFAQYMGNVGDAGETGSYTLEEALEIQRRRIEAAEANPSSGSGTPYLDASGVVGAAVIAGAVFGGIAGAFLIRGRSGKYAAMGRG
;
A
#
# COMPACT_ATOMS: atom_id res chain seq x y z
N MET A 1 -26.92 19.79 -16.35
CA MET A 1 -25.51 19.34 -16.40
C MET A 1 -25.49 17.84 -16.68
N ASN A 2 -24.64 17.36 -17.58
CA ASN A 2 -24.64 15.96 -18.01
C ASN A 2 -24.01 15.06 -16.92
N THR A 3 -24.67 13.96 -16.55
CA THR A 3 -24.22 13.03 -15.50
C THR A 3 -22.80 12.49 -15.77
N LYS A 4 -22.43 12.31 -17.03
CA LYS A 4 -21.07 11.90 -17.40
C LYS A 4 -20.02 12.96 -17.04
N VAL A 5 -20.35 14.24 -17.23
CA VAL A 5 -19.47 15.36 -16.88
C VAL A 5 -19.35 15.50 -15.37
N LEU A 6 -20.45 15.30 -14.63
CA LEU A 6 -20.45 15.30 -13.17
C LEU A 6 -19.56 14.17 -12.62
N LEU A 7 -19.68 12.95 -13.15
CA LEU A 7 -18.90 11.79 -12.72
C LEU A 7 -17.41 11.98 -12.99
N THR A 8 -17.04 12.48 -14.16
CA THR A 8 -15.63 12.72 -14.49
C THR A 8 -15.03 13.81 -13.60
N ALA A 9 -15.79 14.88 -13.33
CA ALA A 9 -15.34 15.97 -12.46
C ALA A 9 -15.13 15.49 -11.01
N THR A 10 -16.01 14.63 -10.48
CA THR A 10 -15.87 14.09 -9.12
C THR A 10 -14.73 13.08 -9.00
N MET A 11 -14.46 12.27 -10.03
CA MET A 11 -13.31 11.37 -10.01
C MET A 11 -11.99 12.13 -10.03
N LEU A 12 -11.88 13.16 -10.87
CA LEU A 12 -10.67 13.99 -10.94
C LEU A 12 -10.44 14.75 -9.64
N SER A 13 -11.48 15.31 -9.01
CA SER A 13 -11.31 16.03 -7.75
C SER A 13 -10.80 15.12 -6.64
N VAL A 14 -11.34 13.90 -6.48
CA VAL A 14 -10.85 12.92 -5.50
C VAL A 14 -9.39 12.57 -5.75
N PHE A 15 -8.99 12.36 -7.01
CA PHE A 15 -7.61 12.05 -7.37
C PHE A 15 -6.65 13.22 -7.03
N PHE A 16 -7.00 14.45 -7.41
CA PHE A 16 -6.15 15.62 -7.17
C PHE A 16 -6.06 15.99 -5.68
N PHE A 17 -7.18 15.96 -4.94
CA PHE A 17 -7.14 16.20 -3.50
C PHE A 17 -6.37 15.11 -2.75
N GLY A 18 -6.49 13.85 -3.17
CA GLY A 18 -5.68 12.75 -2.63
C GLY A 18 -4.18 12.91 -2.91
N ALA A 19 -3.81 13.33 -4.12
CA ALA A 19 -2.42 13.53 -4.50
C ALA A 19 -1.74 14.70 -3.75
N ILE A 20 -2.44 15.82 -3.57
CA ILE A 20 -1.92 16.99 -2.84
C ILE A 20 -1.71 16.64 -1.35
N GLY A 21 -2.66 15.92 -0.75
CA GLY A 21 -2.56 15.50 0.66
C GLY A 21 -1.41 14.53 0.93
N ALA A 22 -1.08 13.65 -0.02
CA ALA A 22 0.04 12.73 0.11
C ALA A 22 1.41 13.42 -0.05
N ALA A 23 1.52 14.42 -0.93
CA ALA A 23 2.78 15.10 -1.21
C ALA A 23 3.24 16.02 -0.05
N SER A 24 2.32 16.66 0.65
CA SER A 24 2.66 17.59 1.74
C SER A 24 3.21 16.88 2.99
N VAL A 25 2.65 15.72 3.35
CA VAL A 25 3.07 14.95 4.52
C VAL A 25 4.47 14.36 4.31
N ALA A 26 4.78 13.91 3.09
CA ALA A 26 6.11 13.40 2.75
C ALA A 26 7.18 14.49 2.93
N PHE A 27 6.93 15.73 2.50
CA PHE A 27 7.93 16.81 2.56
C PHE A 27 8.22 17.28 4.00
N ALA A 28 7.18 17.38 4.84
CA ALA A 28 7.32 17.80 6.23
C ALA A 28 8.17 16.81 7.06
N GLN A 29 8.12 15.51 6.75
CA GLN A 29 8.90 14.49 7.46
C GLN A 29 10.42 14.61 7.21
N TYR A 30 10.85 15.23 6.10
CA TYR A 30 12.26 15.45 5.77
C TYR A 30 12.79 16.84 6.17
N MET A 31 11.93 17.78 6.56
CA MET A 31 12.32 19.15 6.93
C MET A 31 12.95 19.29 8.33
N GLY A 32 12.90 18.24 9.16
CA GLY A 32 13.42 18.26 10.54
C GLY A 32 12.50 19.01 11.51
N ASN A 33 12.99 19.30 12.72
CA ASN A 33 12.24 20.10 13.70
C ASN A 33 12.17 21.55 13.19
N VAL A 34 10.97 22.00 12.84
CA VAL A 34 10.72 23.38 12.40
C VAL A 34 10.68 24.30 13.63
N GLY A 35 11.51 25.34 13.62
CA GLY A 35 11.43 26.42 14.61
C GLY A 35 10.17 27.25 14.42
N ASP A 36 9.79 28.02 15.45
CA ASP A 36 8.58 28.86 15.44
C ASP A 36 8.60 29.94 14.33
N ALA A 37 9.76 30.21 13.71
CA ALA A 37 9.92 31.20 12.63
C ALA A 37 10.16 30.55 11.24
N GLY A 38 9.89 29.25 11.09
CA GLY A 38 9.94 28.57 9.80
C GLY A 38 11.34 28.14 9.36
N GLU A 39 12.29 28.04 10.29
CA GLU A 39 13.60 27.48 10.04
C GLU A 39 13.50 25.99 9.68
N THR A 40 14.21 25.59 8.64
CA THR A 40 14.39 24.19 8.27
C THR A 40 15.80 23.74 8.63
N GLY A 41 15.89 22.68 9.42
CA GLY A 41 17.07 21.85 9.62
C GLY A 41 18.38 22.54 10.02
N SER A 42 18.76 22.45 11.29
CA SER A 42 20.18 22.51 11.67
C SER A 42 20.44 21.70 12.94
N TYR A 43 20.16 20.40 12.88
CA TYR A 43 20.84 19.50 13.81
C TYR A 43 22.33 19.57 13.54
N THR A 44 23.14 19.62 14.59
CA THR A 44 24.58 19.36 14.46
C THR A 44 24.80 17.93 13.96
N LEU A 45 25.97 17.63 13.39
CA LEU A 45 26.26 16.29 12.87
C LEU A 45 26.10 15.24 13.97
N GLU A 46 26.55 15.57 15.18
CA GLU A 46 26.47 14.73 16.38
C GLU A 46 25.02 14.47 16.77
N GLU A 47 24.18 15.49 16.80
CA GLU A 47 22.76 15.37 17.16
C GLU A 47 21.98 14.58 16.11
N ALA A 48 22.29 14.77 14.82
CA ALA A 48 21.73 13.96 13.75
C ALA A 48 22.13 12.49 13.88
N LEU A 49 23.40 12.20 14.17
CA LEU A 49 23.89 10.84 14.39
C LEU A 49 23.23 10.19 15.61
N GLU A 50 23.05 10.94 16.69
CA GLU A 50 22.39 10.46 17.90
C GLU A 50 20.92 10.11 17.66
N ILE A 51 20.19 10.98 16.96
CA ILE A 51 18.77 10.73 16.60
C ILE A 51 18.66 9.48 15.71
N GLN A 52 19.54 9.32 14.73
CA GLN A 52 19.53 8.16 13.85
C GLN A 52 19.84 6.87 14.60
N ARG A 53 20.78 6.92 15.55
CA ARG A 53 21.07 5.78 16.42
C ARG A 53 19.86 5.41 17.29
N ARG A 54 19.19 6.38 17.90
CA ARG A 54 17.97 6.15 18.70
C ARG A 54 16.83 5.56 17.85
N ARG A 55 16.72 5.93 16.58
CA ARG A 55 15.74 5.33 15.64
C ARG A 55 16.02 3.86 15.35
N ILE A 56 17.29 3.48 15.19
CA ILE A 56 17.70 2.08 14.99
C ILE A 56 17.39 1.27 16.25
N GLU A 57 17.80 1.74 17.42
CA GLU A 57 17.55 1.07 18.70
C GLU A 57 16.04 0.92 18.97
N ALA A 58 15.24 1.93 18.64
CA ALA A 58 13.78 1.86 18.75
C ALA A 58 13.15 0.84 17.78
N ALA A 59 13.68 0.72 16.56
CA ALA A 59 13.23 -0.28 15.59
C ALA A 59 13.63 -1.70 15.98
N GLU A 60 14.84 -1.89 16.52
CA GLU A 60 15.30 -3.17 17.05
C GLU A 60 14.53 -3.61 18.30
N ALA A 61 14.20 -2.67 19.18
CA ALA A 61 13.39 -2.93 20.37
C ALA A 61 11.91 -3.20 20.03
N ASN A 62 11.43 -2.66 18.90
CA ASN A 62 10.03 -2.79 18.46
C ASN A 62 9.95 -3.27 17.01
N PRO A 63 10.35 -4.53 16.72
CA PRO A 63 10.43 -5.05 15.36
C PRO A 63 9.06 -5.12 14.65
N SER A 64 7.96 -5.09 15.42
CA SER A 64 6.59 -5.00 14.89
C SER A 64 6.15 -3.59 14.49
N SER A 65 6.96 -2.55 14.75
CA SER A 65 6.60 -1.13 14.59
C SER A 65 7.13 -0.47 13.32
N GLY A 66 7.81 -1.21 12.44
CA GLY A 66 8.10 -0.76 11.06
C GLY A 66 6.79 -0.52 10.28
N SER A 67 6.83 -0.02 9.04
CA SER A 67 5.64 0.35 8.23
C SER A 67 4.62 -0.78 7.95
N GLY A 68 4.72 -1.92 8.66
CA GLY A 68 3.74 -2.99 8.77
C GLY A 68 3.74 -3.96 7.59
N THR A 69 4.32 -3.57 6.45
CA THR A 69 4.29 -4.37 5.23
C THR A 69 5.69 -4.81 4.82
N PRO A 70 6.24 -5.87 5.43
CA PRO A 70 7.44 -6.47 4.91
C PRO A 70 7.10 -7.05 3.53
N TYR A 71 7.68 -6.52 2.45
CA TYR A 71 7.23 -6.88 1.10
C TYR A 71 7.70 -8.28 0.71
N LEU A 72 8.97 -8.61 1.02
CA LEU A 72 9.64 -9.86 0.65
C LEU A 72 9.55 -10.95 1.73
N ASP A 73 8.87 -10.69 2.84
CA ASP A 73 8.69 -11.66 3.91
C ASP A 73 7.56 -12.65 3.59
N ALA A 74 7.66 -13.87 4.12
CA ALA A 74 6.66 -14.92 3.97
C ALA A 74 5.37 -14.60 4.76
N SER A 75 5.46 -13.86 5.87
CA SER A 75 4.30 -13.23 6.53
C SER A 75 3.90 -11.88 5.93
N GLY A 76 4.63 -11.46 4.90
CA GLY A 76 4.53 -10.17 4.26
C GLY A 76 3.59 -10.11 3.07
N VAL A 77 3.72 -9.04 2.27
CA VAL A 77 2.85 -8.77 1.12
C VAL A 77 2.99 -9.87 0.06
N VAL A 78 4.22 -10.30 -0.26
CA VAL A 78 4.45 -11.36 -1.23
C VAL A 78 3.89 -12.69 -0.74
N GLY A 79 4.11 -13.04 0.53
CA GLY A 79 3.52 -14.24 1.12
C GLY A 79 2.00 -14.24 1.06
N ALA A 80 1.36 -13.14 1.44
CA ALA A 80 -0.08 -12.96 1.36
C ALA A 80 -0.60 -13.05 -0.09
N ALA A 81 0.12 -12.47 -1.06
CA ALA A 81 -0.24 -12.51 -2.47
C ALA A 81 -0.15 -13.94 -3.05
N VAL A 82 0.88 -14.71 -2.69
CA VAL A 82 1.02 -16.11 -3.08
C VAL A 82 -0.12 -16.96 -2.53
N ILE A 83 -0.45 -16.80 -1.24
CA ILE A 83 -1.55 -17.54 -0.61
C ILE A 83 -2.89 -17.20 -1.28
N ALA A 84 -3.17 -15.91 -1.49
CA ALA A 84 -4.39 -15.47 -2.16
C ALA A 84 -4.47 -16.02 -3.60
N GLY A 85 -3.39 -15.93 -4.36
CA GLY A 85 -3.30 -16.48 -5.72
C GLY A 85 -3.56 -17.99 -5.76
N ALA A 86 -3.01 -18.73 -4.80
CA ALA A 86 -3.22 -20.18 -4.71
C ALA A 86 -4.67 -20.55 -4.38
N VAL A 87 -5.31 -19.87 -3.43
CA VAL A 87 -6.70 -20.16 -3.03
C VAL A 87 -7.67 -19.79 -4.13
N PHE A 88 -7.65 -18.54 -4.60
CA PHE A 88 -8.59 -18.08 -5.62
C PHE A 88 -8.30 -18.72 -6.99
N GLY A 89 -7.02 -18.86 -7.35
CA GLY A 89 -6.61 -19.57 -8.57
C GLY A 89 -6.96 -21.05 -8.54
N GLY A 90 -6.80 -21.71 -7.38
CA GLY A 90 -7.17 -23.12 -7.20
C GLY A 90 -8.67 -23.37 -7.33
N ILE A 91 -9.50 -22.53 -6.69
CA ILE A 91 -10.97 -22.60 -6.81
C ILE A 91 -11.40 -22.32 -8.26
N ALA A 92 -10.86 -21.27 -8.88
CA ALA A 92 -11.16 -20.95 -10.27
C ALA A 92 -10.76 -22.08 -11.23
N GLY A 93 -9.58 -22.66 -11.04
CA GLY A 93 -9.10 -23.81 -11.82
C GLY A 93 -9.99 -25.05 -11.65
N ALA A 94 -10.42 -25.34 -10.43
CA ALA A 94 -11.33 -26.45 -10.15
C ALA A 94 -12.68 -26.26 -10.87
N PHE A 95 -13.26 -25.05 -10.82
CA PHE A 95 -14.49 -24.75 -11.56
C PHE A 95 -14.30 -24.76 -13.07
N LEU A 96 -13.14 -24.32 -13.57
CA LEU A 96 -12.82 -24.37 -14.99
C LEU A 96 -12.77 -25.82 -15.51
N ILE A 97 -12.11 -26.72 -14.77
CA ILE A 97 -12.03 -28.13 -15.14
C ILE A 97 -13.40 -28.81 -15.00
N ARG A 98 -14.13 -28.54 -13.92
CA ARG A 98 -15.46 -29.12 -13.68
C ARG A 98 -16.51 -28.61 -14.66
N GLY A 99 -16.46 -27.34 -15.03
CA GLY A 99 -17.35 -26.70 -16.00
C GLY A 99 -17.25 -27.32 -17.39
N ARG A 100 -16.08 -27.86 -17.75
CA ARG A 100 -15.85 -28.56 -19.03
C ARG A 100 -16.30 -30.02 -19.04
N SER A 101 -16.59 -30.61 -17.88
CA SER A 101 -16.96 -32.03 -17.73
C SER A 101 -18.39 -32.26 -17.22
N GLY A 102 -19.15 -31.19 -16.96
CA GLY A 102 -20.54 -31.27 -16.48
C GLY A 102 -21.55 -31.64 -17.57
N LYS A 103 -22.76 -32.07 -17.16
CA LYS A 103 -23.88 -32.43 -18.04
C LYS A 103 -24.31 -31.35 -19.06
N TYR A 104 -23.94 -30.09 -18.80
CA TYR A 104 -24.19 -28.94 -19.67
C TYR A 104 -22.99 -28.55 -20.56
N ALA A 105 -21.86 -29.26 -20.45
CA ALA A 105 -20.66 -29.00 -21.26
C ALA A 105 -20.82 -29.51 -22.72
N ALA A 106 -21.72 -30.46 -22.96
CA ALA A 106 -22.13 -30.86 -24.29
C ALA A 106 -23.55 -30.31 -24.56
N MET A 107 -23.64 -29.29 -25.41
CA MET A 107 -24.92 -28.76 -25.89
C MET A 107 -25.67 -29.90 -26.62
N GLY A 108 -26.89 -30.23 -26.19
CA GLY A 108 -27.76 -31.22 -26.86
C GLY A 108 -27.98 -32.57 -26.15
N ARG A 109 -27.67 -32.72 -24.85
CA ARG A 109 -28.05 -33.89 -24.03
C ARG A 109 -29.13 -33.59 -22.98
N GLY A 110 -30.13 -32.81 -23.38
CA GLY A 110 -31.40 -32.68 -22.66
C GLY A 110 -32.39 -33.71 -23.15
#